data_AF-A0A3C1YTE4-F1
#
_entry.id   AF-A0A3C1YTE4-F1
#
_cell.length_a   1.000
_cell.length_b   1.000
_cell.length_c   1.000
_cell.angle_alpha   90.00
_cell.angle_beta   90.00
_cell.angle_gamma   90.00
#
_symmetry.space_group_name_H-M   'P 1'
#
loop_
_entity.id
_entity.type
_entity.pdbx_description
1 polymer ?
#
loop_
_entity_poly.entity_id
_entity_poly.type
_entity_poly.pdbx_seq_one_letter_code
_entity_poly.pdbx_strand_id
1 'polypeptide(L)'
;MAKPWKIPELNPEESLKQCVAKIALTRFQETFSYEQATTIGEDPEGLHDMRVAARRMRAVLKIFHSCFSKKKIKKYDSLFQTLVRTLGAVRESDVFLDSLISYKKTVELRDQKIIDLLIAREMSSRIVYRKKLLNELKLISNNKHPDSFVPFLKKTH
;
A
#
# COMPACT_ATOMS: atom_id res chain seq x y z
N MET A 1 8.05 0.10 10.66
CA MET A 1 8.40 0.63 9.32
C MET A 1 9.28 -0.33 8.52
N ALA A 2 8.72 -0.84 7.43
CA ALA A 2 9.28 -1.85 6.53
C ALA A 2 10.60 -1.41 5.89
N LYS A 3 11.67 -2.15 6.20
CA LYS A 3 12.94 -2.04 5.48
C LYS A 3 12.78 -2.59 4.06
N PRO A 4 13.31 -1.89 3.03
CA PRO A 4 13.22 -2.37 1.67
C PRO A 4 13.90 -3.73 1.55
N TRP A 5 13.18 -4.72 1.01
CA TRP A 5 13.77 -6.02 0.68
C TRP A 5 14.98 -5.84 -0.24
N LYS A 6 16.02 -6.68 -0.09
CA LYS A 6 17.15 -6.68 -1.02
C LYS A 6 16.66 -7.13 -2.39
N ILE A 7 17.11 -6.44 -3.44
CA ILE A 7 16.88 -6.90 -4.81
C ILE A 7 17.86 -8.05 -5.09
N PRO A 8 17.39 -9.21 -5.59
CA PRO A 8 18.28 -10.30 -5.98
C PRO A 8 19.25 -9.84 -7.07
N GLU A 9 20.48 -10.38 -7.03
CA GLU A 9 21.67 -10.00 -7.81
C GLU A 9 21.36 -9.24 -9.11
N LEU A 10 21.64 -7.94 -9.09
CA LEU A 10 21.65 -7.09 -10.28
C LEU A 10 23.00 -7.28 -10.98
N ASN A 11 22.98 -7.67 -12.25
CA ASN A 11 24.19 -7.87 -13.03
C ASN A 11 24.35 -6.71 -14.04
N PRO A 12 25.50 -6.02 -14.08
CA PRO A 12 25.79 -4.97 -15.06
C PRO A 12 25.66 -5.40 -16.53
N GLU A 13 25.82 -6.69 -16.81
CA GLU A 13 25.69 -7.27 -18.15
C GLU A 13 24.22 -7.54 -18.55
N GLU A 14 23.28 -7.39 -17.62
CA GLU A 14 21.85 -7.51 -17.92
C GLU A 14 21.29 -6.23 -18.54
N SER A 15 20.35 -6.39 -19.46
CA SER A 15 19.59 -5.25 -19.98
C SER A 15 18.80 -4.55 -18.87
N LEU A 16 18.57 -3.25 -19.04
CA LEU A 16 17.72 -2.46 -18.14
C LEU A 16 16.36 -3.13 -17.89
N LYS A 17 15.75 -3.73 -18.93
CA LYS A 17 14.46 -4.45 -18.81
C LYS A 17 14.55 -5.63 -17.83
N GLN A 18 15.63 -6.41 -17.87
CA GLN A 18 15.86 -7.55 -16.97
C GLN A 18 16.06 -7.08 -15.52
N CYS A 19 16.87 -6.05 -15.30
CA CYS A 19 17.07 -5.45 -13.98
C CYS A 19 15.76 -4.90 -13.39
N VAL A 20 15.01 -4.13 -14.20
CA VAL A 20 13.70 -3.57 -13.80
C VAL A 20 12.70 -4.68 -13.48
N ALA A 21 12.73 -5.79 -14.21
CA ALA A 21 11.87 -6.93 -13.93
C ALA A 21 12.13 -7.54 -12.55
N LYS A 22 13.40 -7.74 -12.17
CA LYS A 22 13.78 -8.21 -10.83
C LYS A 22 13.29 -7.23 -9.76
N ILE A 23 13.54 -5.93 -9.95
CA ILE A 23 13.12 -4.88 -9.02
C ILE A 23 11.59 -4.90 -8.84
N ALA A 24 10.85 -4.90 -9.94
CA ALA A 24 9.39 -4.88 -9.93
C ALA A 24 8.81 -6.13 -9.26
N LEU A 25 9.39 -7.31 -9.50
CA LEU A 25 9.00 -8.56 -8.84
C LEU A 25 9.20 -8.49 -7.33
N THR A 26 10.38 -8.07 -6.89
CA THR A 26 10.67 -7.95 -5.45
C THR A 26 9.72 -6.98 -4.77
N ARG A 27 9.43 -5.82 -5.38
CA ARG A 27 8.52 -4.82 -4.78
C ARG A 27 7.06 -5.27 -4.79
N PHE A 28 6.65 -6.02 -5.80
CA PHE A 28 5.34 -6.65 -5.83
C PHE A 28 5.20 -7.67 -4.68
N GLN A 29 6.17 -8.57 -4.53
CA GLN A 29 6.18 -9.58 -3.46
C GLN A 29 6.24 -8.93 -2.07
N GLU A 30 7.11 -7.95 -1.87
CA GLU A 30 7.21 -7.17 -0.63
C GLU A 30 5.88 -6.48 -0.30
N THR A 31 5.16 -5.93 -1.28
CA THR A 31 3.87 -5.29 -1.00
C THR A 31 2.87 -6.30 -0.45
N PHE A 32 2.82 -7.50 -1.03
CA PHE A 32 1.81 -8.49 -0.67
C PHE A 32 2.21 -9.42 0.47
N SER A 33 3.48 -9.42 0.91
CA SER A 33 3.85 -10.09 2.16
C SER A 33 3.16 -9.46 3.39
N TYR A 34 2.75 -8.20 3.30
CA TYR A 34 2.03 -7.50 4.38
C TYR A 34 0.50 -7.63 4.29
N GLU A 35 -0.03 -8.34 3.29
CA GLU A 35 -1.47 -8.43 3.06
C GLU A 35 -2.21 -9.07 4.24
N GLN A 36 -1.69 -10.16 4.80
CA GLN A 36 -2.33 -10.87 5.90
C GLN A 36 -2.41 -9.98 7.15
N ALA A 37 -1.28 -9.39 7.56
CA ALA A 37 -1.21 -8.46 8.68
C ALA A 37 -2.14 -7.26 8.47
N THR A 38 -2.13 -6.70 7.25
CA THR A 38 -3.04 -5.60 6.87
C THR A 38 -4.49 -6.03 6.88
N THR A 39 -4.83 -7.28 6.59
CA THR A 39 -6.22 -7.79 6.56
C THR A 39 -6.74 -8.06 7.96
N ILE A 40 -5.89 -8.61 8.84
CA ILE A 40 -6.21 -8.81 10.27
C ILE A 40 -6.40 -7.45 10.95
N GLY A 41 -5.43 -6.54 10.80
CA GLY A 41 -5.53 -5.16 11.31
C GLY A 41 -5.43 -5.03 12.83
N GLU A 42 -4.85 -6.02 13.51
CA GLU A 42 -4.51 -5.96 14.94
C GLU A 42 -3.38 -4.95 15.22
N ASP A 43 -2.41 -4.86 14.31
CA ASP A 43 -1.29 -3.92 14.38
C ASP A 43 -1.37 -2.86 13.27
N PRO A 44 -1.44 -1.56 13.61
CA PRO A 44 -1.41 -0.48 12.61
C PRO A 44 -0.11 -0.44 11.79
N GLU A 45 1.00 -1.01 12.28
CA GLU A 45 2.27 -1.07 11.53
C GLU A 45 2.15 -1.96 10.29
N GLY A 46 1.35 -3.04 10.31
CA GLY A 46 1.15 -3.90 9.14
C GLY A 46 0.58 -3.11 7.94
N LEU A 47 -0.38 -2.22 8.20
CA LEU A 47 -0.96 -1.33 7.20
C LEU A 47 0.04 -0.27 6.73
N HIS A 48 0.81 0.30 7.66
CA HIS A 48 1.86 1.26 7.35
C HIS A 48 2.93 0.65 6.41
N ASP A 49 3.37 -0.56 6.73
CA ASP A 49 4.39 -1.29 5.99
C ASP A 49 3.92 -1.66 4.57
N MET A 50 2.69 -2.15 4.43
CA MET A 50 2.08 -2.39 3.13
C MET A 50 2.00 -1.10 2.30
N ARG A 51 1.63 0.02 2.91
CA ARG A 51 1.56 1.33 2.22
C ARG A 51 2.92 1.78 1.72
N VAL A 52 3.96 1.63 2.53
CA VAL A 52 5.34 1.97 2.16
C VAL A 52 5.81 1.11 0.99
N ALA A 53 5.60 -0.21 1.05
CA ALA A 53 5.96 -1.13 -0.03
C ALA A 53 5.19 -0.83 -1.33
N ALA A 54 3.87 -0.61 -1.26
CA ALA A 54 3.03 -0.26 -2.40
C ALA A 54 3.47 1.05 -3.09
N ARG A 55 3.88 2.06 -2.29
CA ARG A 55 4.43 3.32 -2.83
C ARG A 55 5.75 3.08 -3.58
N ARG A 56 6.65 2.25 -3.05
CA ARG A 56 7.90 1.88 -3.73
C ARG A 56 7.62 1.18 -5.05
N MET A 57 6.69 0.21 -5.06
CA MET A 57 6.30 -0.50 -6.28
C MET A 57 5.72 0.46 -7.33
N ARG A 58 4.87 1.40 -6.92
CA ARG A 58 4.33 2.42 -7.82
C ARG A 58 5.43 3.35 -8.38
N ALA A 59 6.44 3.69 -7.59
CA ALA A 59 7.58 4.47 -8.07
C ALA A 59 8.35 3.73 -9.17
N VAL A 60 8.58 2.43 -9.02
CA VAL A 60 9.19 1.58 -10.06
C VAL A 60 8.39 1.65 -11.36
N LEU A 61 7.07 1.50 -11.29
CA LEU A 61 6.21 1.59 -12.47
C LEU A 61 6.31 2.96 -13.16
N LYS A 62 6.35 4.06 -12.40
CA LYS A 62 6.45 5.41 -12.96
C LYS A 62 7.81 5.69 -13.62
N ILE A 63 8.89 5.36 -12.92
CA ILE A 63 10.25 5.65 -13.38
C ILE A 63 10.57 4.82 -14.62
N PHE A 64 10.32 3.51 -14.55
CA PHE A 64 10.70 2.58 -15.62
C PHE A 64 9.53 2.27 -16.56
N HIS A 65 8.60 3.22 -16.73
CA HIS A 65 7.39 2.98 -17.50
C HIS A 65 7.66 2.54 -18.95
N SER A 66 8.75 3.03 -19.54
CA SER A 66 9.21 2.69 -20.89
C SER A 66 9.70 1.24 -21.01
N CYS A 67 10.04 0.58 -19.90
CA CYS A 67 10.45 -0.83 -19.88
C CYS A 67 9.25 -1.79 -19.94
N PHE A 68 8.02 -1.28 -19.87
CA PHE A 68 6.79 -2.06 -19.87
C PHE A 68 5.89 -1.70 -21.05
N SER A 69 5.04 -2.63 -21.49
CA SER A 69 4.06 -2.29 -22.52
C SER A 69 2.98 -1.35 -21.98
N LYS A 70 2.61 -0.33 -22.77
CA LYS A 70 1.65 0.73 -22.39
C LYS A 70 0.34 0.20 -21.81
N LYS A 71 -0.24 -0.85 -22.42
CA LYS A 71 -1.50 -1.47 -21.94
C LYS A 71 -1.32 -2.14 -20.58
N LYS A 72 -0.20 -2.83 -20.35
CA LYS A 72 0.04 -3.56 -19.10
C LYS A 72 0.38 -2.61 -17.95
N ILE A 73 1.21 -1.59 -18.19
CA ILE A 73 1.57 -0.63 -17.14
C ILE A 73 0.36 0.16 -16.65
N LYS A 74 -0.56 0.57 -17.55
CA LYS A 74 -1.77 1.29 -17.15
C LYS A 74 -2.62 0.49 -16.16
N LYS A 75 -2.72 -0.83 -16.35
CA LYS A 75 -3.45 -1.72 -15.43
C LYS A 75 -2.80 -1.73 -14.04
N TYR A 76 -1.49 -1.95 -13.97
CA TYR A 76 -0.79 -2.05 -12.68
C TYR A 76 -0.63 -0.69 -11.98
N ASP A 77 -0.37 0.41 -12.68
CA ASP A 77 -0.32 1.74 -12.04
C ASP A 77 -1.68 2.11 -11.44
N SER A 78 -2.78 1.83 -12.15
CA SER A 78 -4.14 2.02 -11.61
C SER A 78 -4.38 1.17 -10.34
N LEU A 79 -4.00 -0.11 -10.38
CA LEU A 79 -4.11 -1.01 -9.23
C LEU A 79 -3.33 -0.49 -8.02
N PHE A 80 -2.05 -0.13 -8.20
CA PHE A 80 -1.23 0.38 -7.11
C PHE A 80 -1.65 1.78 -6.67
N GLN A 81 -2.19 2.61 -7.56
CA GLN A 81 -2.78 3.90 -7.20
C GLN A 81 -3.97 3.72 -6.26
N THR A 82 -4.90 2.82 -6.59
CA THR A 82 -6.06 2.51 -5.75
C THR A 82 -5.62 1.95 -4.41
N LEU A 83 -4.69 0.98 -4.40
CA LEU A 83 -4.15 0.38 -3.18
C LEU A 83 -3.49 1.42 -2.26
N VAL A 84 -2.62 2.28 -2.80
CA VAL A 84 -1.97 3.35 -2.02
C VAL A 84 -2.98 4.34 -1.45
N ARG A 85 -4.03 4.66 -2.21
CA ARG A 85 -5.10 5.57 -1.77
C ARG A 85 -5.92 4.98 -0.62
N THR A 86 -6.35 3.73 -0.73
CA THR A 86 -7.17 3.10 0.32
C THR A 86 -6.38 2.82 1.59
N LEU A 87 -5.11 2.40 1.46
CA LEU A 87 -4.20 2.31 2.61
C LEU A 87 -3.97 3.70 3.25
N GLY A 88 -3.81 4.74 2.43
CA GLY A 88 -3.64 6.12 2.89
C GLY A 88 -4.80 6.61 3.74
N ALA A 89 -6.05 6.42 3.28
CA ALA A 89 -7.24 6.88 3.98
C ALA A 89 -7.38 6.27 5.39
N VAL A 90 -7.07 4.98 5.56
CA VAL A 90 -7.10 4.35 6.89
C VAL A 90 -5.98 4.90 7.77
N ARG A 91 -4.75 5.05 7.23
CA ARG A 91 -3.62 5.56 8.01
C ARG A 91 -3.80 7.01 8.45
N GLU A 92 -4.39 7.85 7.59
CA GLU A 92 -4.71 9.24 7.91
C GLU A 92 -5.72 9.30 9.05
N SER A 93 -6.74 8.44 9.03
CA SER A 93 -7.70 8.27 10.12
C SER A 93 -7.03 7.81 11.42
N ASP A 94 -6.13 6.82 11.37
CA ASP A 94 -5.37 6.36 12.54
C ASP A 94 -4.57 7.52 13.18
N VAL A 95 -3.81 8.27 12.36
CA VAL A 95 -3.00 9.40 12.84
C VAL A 95 -3.87 10.50 13.42
N PHE A 96 -5.03 10.76 12.83
CA PHE A 96 -5.96 11.77 13.33
C PHE A 96 -6.60 11.35 14.67
N LEU A 97 -6.99 10.08 14.81
CA LEU A 97 -7.46 9.53 16.09
C LEU A 97 -6.38 9.63 17.18
N ASP A 98 -5.14 9.25 16.89
CA ASP A 98 -4.02 9.35 17.82
C ASP A 98 -3.80 10.81 18.27
N SER A 99 -3.95 11.76 17.34
CA SER A 99 -3.85 13.19 17.59
C SER A 99 -4.99 13.70 18.47
N LEU A 100 -6.24 13.30 18.21
CA LEU A 100 -7.42 13.67 19.01
C LEU A 100 -7.32 13.10 20.44
N ILE A 101 -6.92 11.84 20.58
CA ILE A 101 -6.76 11.18 21.88
C ILE A 101 -5.67 11.87 22.71
N SER A 102 -4.55 12.25 22.06
CA SER A 102 -3.48 12.99 22.72
C SER A 102 -3.93 14.40 23.11
N TYR A 103 -4.61 15.10 22.20
CA TYR A 103 -5.13 16.45 22.44
C TYR A 103 -6.18 16.48 23.56
N LYS A 104 -7.06 15.48 23.65
CA LYS A 104 -8.05 15.33 24.73
C LYS A 104 -7.42 15.44 26.12
N LYS A 105 -6.21 14.90 26.30
CA LYS A 105 -5.49 14.91 27.59
C LYS A 105 -4.97 16.29 27.98
N THR A 106 -4.96 17.25 27.04
CA THR A 106 -4.43 18.61 27.24
C THR A 106 -5.51 19.64 27.52
N VAL A 107 -6.79 19.29 27.40
CA VAL A 107 -7.93 20.21 27.55
C VAL A 107 -8.74 19.92 28.82
N GLU A 108 -9.51 20.92 29.26
CA GLU A 108 -10.38 20.82 30.42
C GLU A 108 -11.51 19.79 30.22
N LEU A 109 -12.04 19.26 31.33
CA LEU A 109 -13.11 18.25 31.32
C LEU A 109 -14.37 18.65 30.54
N ARG A 110 -14.68 19.96 30.51
CA ARG A 110 -15.81 20.49 29.73
C ARG A 110 -15.60 20.23 28.23
N ASP A 111 -14.41 20.49 27.72
CA ASP A 111 -14.09 20.39 26.29
C ASP A 111 -13.77 18.95 25.86
N GLN A 112 -13.34 18.10 26.79
CA GLN A 112 -13.12 16.67 26.52
C GLN A 112 -14.35 15.98 25.93
N LYS A 113 -15.56 16.38 26.32
CA LYS A 113 -16.82 15.86 25.76
C LYS A 113 -16.97 16.16 24.27
N ILE A 114 -16.52 17.33 23.82
CA ILE A 114 -16.54 17.69 22.39
C ILE A 114 -15.51 16.86 21.64
N ILE A 115 -14.32 16.66 22.22
CA ILE A 115 -13.29 15.80 21.62
C ILE A 115 -13.76 14.35 21.50
N ASP A 116 -14.51 13.83 22.48
CA ASP A 116 -15.12 12.50 22.41
C ASP A 116 -16.09 12.35 21.23
N LEU A 117 -16.88 13.38 20.93
CA LEU A 117 -17.74 13.40 19.74
C LEU A 117 -16.93 13.35 18.44
N LEU A 118 -15.80 14.07 18.37
CA LEU A 118 -14.91 14.03 17.22
C LEU A 118 -14.24 12.66 17.05
N ILE A 119 -13.80 12.05 18.15
CA ILE A 119 -13.24 10.68 18.16
C ILE A 119 -14.29 9.69 17.64
N ALA A 120 -15.52 9.73 18.17
CA ALA A 120 -16.59 8.81 17.75
C ALA A 120 -16.93 8.95 16.25
N ARG A 121 -16.97 10.20 15.75
CA ARG A 121 -17.17 10.47 14.32
C ARG A 121 -16.02 9.92 13.48
N GLU A 122 -14.79 10.12 13.90
CA GLU A 122 -13.62 9.65 13.14
C GLU A 122 -13.52 8.11 13.16
N MET A 123 -13.81 7.48 14.30
CA MET A 123 -13.91 6.00 14.40
C MET A 123 -14.92 5.44 13.39
N SER A 124 -16.05 6.12 13.20
CA SER A 124 -17.05 5.74 12.19
C SER A 124 -16.51 5.89 10.77
N SER A 125 -15.77 6.96 10.47
CA SER A 125 -15.11 7.17 9.17
C SER A 125 -14.05 6.10 8.91
N ARG A 126 -13.26 5.75 9.92
CA ARG A 126 -12.26 4.69 9.87
C ARG A 126 -12.86 3.36 9.46
N ILE A 127 -14.01 2.98 10.02
CA ILE A 127 -14.73 1.74 9.67
C ILE A 127 -15.06 1.73 8.16
N VAL A 128 -15.52 2.85 7.62
CA VAL A 128 -15.83 2.98 6.18
C VAL A 128 -14.56 2.86 5.33
N TYR A 129 -13.47 3.53 5.69
CA TYR A 129 -12.19 3.42 4.98
C TYR A 129 -11.64 1.99 5.03
N ARG A 130 -11.76 1.34 6.18
CA ARG A 130 -11.34 -0.04 6.38
C ARG A 130 -12.12 -1.01 5.50
N LYS A 131 -13.44 -0.86 5.44
CA LYS A 131 -14.30 -1.67 4.55
C LYS A 131 -13.91 -1.51 3.09
N LYS A 132 -13.64 -0.27 2.65
CA LYS A 132 -13.15 0.01 1.29
C LYS A 132 -11.80 -0.68 1.03
N LEU A 133 -10.84 -0.55 1.95
CA LEU A 133 -9.55 -1.23 1.85
C LEU A 133 -9.69 -2.76 1.73
N LEU A 134 -10.51 -3.39 2.57
CA LEU A 134 -10.72 -4.85 2.52
C LEU A 134 -11.37 -5.30 1.21
N ASN A 135 -12.34 -4.54 0.69
CA ASN A 135 -12.92 -4.81 -0.62
C ASN A 135 -11.87 -4.73 -1.74
N GLU A 136 -11.03 -3.69 -1.73
CA GLU A 136 -9.94 -3.57 -2.70
C GLU A 136 -8.94 -4.72 -2.57
N LEU A 137 -8.52 -5.08 -1.36
CA LEU A 137 -7.61 -6.22 -1.15
C LEU A 137 -8.21 -7.52 -1.67
N LYS A 138 -9.51 -7.76 -1.45
CA LYS A 138 -10.21 -8.92 -2.01
C LYS A 138 -10.25 -8.92 -3.54
N LEU A 139 -10.56 -7.77 -4.15
CA LEU A 139 -10.55 -7.63 -5.62
C LEU A 139 -9.15 -7.84 -6.18
N ILE A 140 -8.13 -7.28 -5.54
CA ILE A 140 -6.75 -7.43 -5.94
C ILE A 140 -6.32 -8.89 -5.73
N SER A 141 -6.67 -9.57 -4.63
CA SER A 141 -6.36 -10.98 -4.38
C SER A 141 -6.98 -11.89 -5.45
N ASN A 142 -8.23 -11.65 -5.83
CA ASN A 142 -8.91 -12.41 -6.91
C ASN A 142 -8.31 -12.15 -8.30
N ASN A 143 -7.58 -11.04 -8.47
CA ASN A 143 -6.91 -10.67 -9.72
C ASN A 143 -5.38 -10.78 -9.65
N LYS A 144 -4.84 -11.17 -8.48
CA LYS A 144 -3.43 -11.43 -8.22
C LYS A 144 -3.15 -12.82 -8.73
N HIS A 145 -2.83 -12.90 -10.01
CA HIS A 145 -2.04 -14.03 -10.47
C HIS A 145 -0.57 -13.58 -10.46
N PRO A 146 0.28 -14.09 -9.56
CA PRO A 146 1.73 -14.10 -9.77
C PRO A 146 2.07 -14.64 -11.16
N ASP A 147 1.28 -15.60 -11.64
CA ASP A 147 1.28 -16.15 -13.00
C ASP A 147 0.89 -15.15 -14.10
N SER A 148 0.40 -13.94 -13.75
CA SER A 148 0.22 -12.82 -14.69
C SER A 148 1.34 -11.78 -14.59
N PHE A 149 1.97 -11.64 -13.42
CA PHE A 149 3.05 -10.69 -13.19
C PHE A 149 4.39 -11.22 -13.71
N VAL A 150 4.69 -12.50 -13.55
CA VAL A 150 5.92 -13.11 -14.09
C VAL A 150 5.91 -13.12 -15.64
N PRO A 151 4.81 -13.46 -16.34
CA PRO A 151 4.71 -13.23 -17.79
C PRO A 151 4.61 -11.74 -18.19
N PHE A 152 4.19 -10.85 -17.30
CA PHE A 152 4.31 -9.39 -17.49
C PHE A 152 5.77 -8.97 -17.62
N LEU A 153 6.67 -9.63 -16.87
CA LEU A 153 8.11 -9.42 -16.92
C LEU A 153 8.82 -10.16 -18.07
N LYS A 154 8.30 -11.32 -18.51
CA LYS A 154 8.90 -12.15 -19.59
C LYS A 154 8.48 -11.75 -21.00
N LYS A 155 7.27 -11.21 -21.22
CA LYS A 155 6.81 -10.71 -22.53
C LYS A 155 7.24 -9.26 -22.75
N THR A 156 8.53 -9.09 -22.99
CA THR A 156 9.15 -7.87 -23.52
C THR A 156 10.15 -8.33 -24.57
N HIS A 157 9.63 -8.54 -25.78
CA HIS A 157 10.46 -8.60 -26.98
C HIS A 157 11.30 -7.31 -27.09
#